data_AF-A0A6V8ESR7-F1
#
_entry.id   AF-A0A6V8ESR7-F1
#
_cell.length_a   1.000
_cell.length_b   1.000
_cell.length_c   1.000
_cell.angle_alpha   90.00
_cell.angle_beta   90.00
_cell.angle_gamma   90.00
#
_symmetry.space_group_name_H-M   'P 1'
#
loop_
_entity.id
_entity.type
_entity.pdbx_description
1 polymer ?
#
loop_
_entity_poly.entity_id
_entity_poly.type
_entity_poly.pdbx_seq_one_letter_code
_entity_poly.pdbx_strand_id
1 'polypeptide(L)'
;YYWFQDCDDNDSDRSPGLSEWLNGIDDDCDEDVDEDFLTTDADRDGLVDIDEYNIHMTEWQDADTDDDGLKDGYELFIGTNPLFADLDKDGDGLRWFQDCDDNNSNISPYANEIRNGIDDNCNGEIDEGLPDLNPQILIVSYSSQTAEVNRNIAITAFGNSDTETILFDFEDSLQTEISINQATVVASSTGIYRGEVCAVTNGVFDCESITVEFTDVEQVEVVPTTNSPPEERSTYLSQLNDNTLTIVVVSIVLLLVTILGWKRPKAPAKYADSMNYDNSVPAAPDLSNWLQ
;
A
#
# COMPACT_ATOMS: atom_id res chain seq x y z
N TYR A 1 77.44 27.33 0.10
CA TYR A 1 78.11 28.48 -0.55
C TYR A 1 79.05 29.16 0.46
N TYR A 2 79.52 30.40 0.29
CA TYR A 2 80.09 31.15 1.44
C TYR A 2 78.93 31.68 2.28
N TRP A 3 79.10 31.85 3.60
CA TRP A 3 78.05 32.30 4.54
C TRP A 3 77.33 33.63 4.21
N PHE A 4 77.87 34.43 3.28
CA PHE A 4 77.27 35.69 2.83
C PHE A 4 76.62 35.58 1.44
N GLN A 5 76.65 34.41 0.83
CA GLN A 5 76.01 34.05 -0.43
C GLN A 5 74.94 32.98 -0.23
N ASP A 6 75.09 32.17 0.81
CA ASP A 6 74.14 31.15 1.25
C ASP A 6 73.03 31.79 2.10
N CYS A 7 71.77 31.60 1.75
CA CYS A 7 70.66 32.14 2.56
C CYS A 7 70.38 31.29 3.81
N ASP A 8 70.84 30.03 3.86
CA ASP A 8 70.84 29.21 5.08
C ASP A 8 72.02 28.23 5.14
N ASP A 9 73.08 28.61 5.86
CA ASP A 9 74.27 27.77 6.06
C ASP A 9 74.01 26.39 6.72
N ASN A 10 72.82 26.18 7.31
CA ASN A 10 72.46 24.90 7.94
C ASN A 10 71.55 24.04 7.05
N ASP A 11 71.13 24.53 5.89
CA ASP A 11 70.23 23.84 4.98
C ASP A 11 70.87 23.71 3.58
N SER A 12 71.17 22.48 3.17
CA SER A 12 71.76 22.25 1.85
C SER A 12 70.78 22.42 0.71
N ASP A 13 69.48 22.42 1.01
CA ASP A 13 68.42 22.54 0.04
C ASP A 13 68.07 24.02 -0.21
N ARG A 14 68.77 24.95 0.46
CA ARG A 14 68.62 26.40 0.31
C ARG A 14 69.96 27.05 -0.04
N SER A 15 70.17 27.39 -1.30
CA SER A 15 71.46 27.87 -1.79
C SER A 15 71.35 28.45 -3.20
N PRO A 16 72.17 29.46 -3.57
CA PRO A 16 72.15 30.07 -4.90
C PRO A 16 72.09 29.11 -6.09
N GLY A 17 71.12 29.30 -6.98
CA GLY A 17 70.99 28.56 -8.23
C GLY A 17 70.58 27.10 -8.08
N LEU A 18 69.92 26.75 -6.99
CA LEU A 18 69.04 25.57 -6.93
C LEU A 18 67.78 25.82 -7.77
N SER A 19 66.90 24.82 -7.87
CA SER A 19 65.57 25.00 -8.44
C SER A 19 64.59 25.09 -7.29
N GLU A 20 63.60 25.98 -7.41
CA GLU A 20 62.53 26.13 -6.44
C GLU A 20 61.70 24.84 -6.31
N TRP A 21 61.24 24.58 -5.10
CA TRP A 21 60.26 23.54 -4.81
C TRP A 21 59.04 24.20 -4.20
N LEU A 22 57.85 23.91 -4.73
CA LEU A 22 56.59 24.48 -4.24
C LEU A 22 56.32 24.15 -2.77
N ASN A 23 56.88 24.95 -1.87
CA ASN A 23 56.99 24.68 -0.44
C ASN A 23 56.89 25.98 0.41
N GLY A 24 56.78 27.15 -0.24
CA GLY A 24 56.68 28.45 0.41
C GLY A 24 58.01 29.00 0.95
N ILE A 25 59.15 28.52 0.46
CA ILE A 25 60.50 28.91 0.87
C ILE A 25 61.30 29.29 -0.37
N ASP A 26 62.09 30.37 -0.26
CA ASP A 26 63.15 30.74 -1.21
C ASP A 26 64.30 29.73 -1.09
N ASP A 27 64.38 28.80 -2.06
CA ASP A 27 65.34 27.70 -2.13
C ASP A 27 66.60 28.12 -2.89
N ASP A 28 66.49 29.00 -3.88
CA ASP A 28 67.60 29.46 -4.71
C ASP A 28 68.23 30.79 -4.27
N CYS A 29 67.76 31.37 -3.16
CA CYS A 29 68.24 32.58 -2.52
C CYS A 29 68.19 33.84 -3.41
N ASP A 30 67.21 33.99 -4.31
CA ASP A 30 67.09 35.14 -5.21
C ASP A 30 66.09 36.23 -4.75
N GLU A 31 65.49 36.05 -3.56
CA GLU A 31 64.46 36.89 -2.92
C GLU A 31 63.02 36.68 -3.41
N ASP A 32 62.81 35.86 -4.44
CA ASP A 32 61.49 35.38 -4.82
C ASP A 32 61.23 33.98 -4.18
N VAL A 33 59.98 33.53 -4.19
CA VAL A 33 59.56 32.26 -3.55
C VAL A 33 58.68 31.53 -4.54
N ASP A 34 59.03 30.28 -4.85
CA ASP A 34 58.28 29.40 -5.73
C ASP A 34 57.98 30.02 -7.14
N GLU A 35 58.79 30.97 -7.62
CA GLU A 35 58.52 31.75 -8.83
C GLU A 35 58.58 30.93 -10.13
N ASP A 36 59.26 29.79 -10.10
CA ASP A 36 59.27 28.80 -11.18
C ASP A 36 57.87 28.20 -11.43
N PHE A 37 56.95 28.27 -10.46
CA PHE A 37 55.60 27.68 -10.53
C PHE A 37 54.52 28.66 -11.02
N LEU A 38 54.88 29.90 -11.37
CA LEU A 38 53.92 30.95 -11.80
C LEU A 38 53.15 30.65 -13.09
N THR A 39 53.58 29.63 -13.86
CA THR A 39 52.96 29.28 -15.15
C THR A 39 52.81 27.78 -15.37
N THR A 40 53.17 26.97 -14.38
CA THR A 40 53.08 25.52 -14.47
C THR A 40 51.69 25.06 -14.03
N ASP A 41 51.26 23.97 -14.65
CA ASP A 41 49.98 23.29 -14.43
C ASP A 41 50.33 21.80 -14.59
N ALA A 42 50.76 21.20 -13.48
CA ALA A 42 51.46 19.93 -13.47
C ALA A 42 50.51 18.76 -13.79
N ASP A 43 49.28 18.81 -13.27
CA ASP A 43 48.26 17.78 -13.45
C ASP A 43 47.26 18.06 -14.59
N ARG A 44 47.30 19.28 -15.16
CA ARG A 44 46.54 19.70 -16.34
C ARG A 44 45.05 19.71 -16.09
N ASP A 45 44.65 20.25 -14.96
CA ASP A 45 43.26 20.46 -14.59
C ASP A 45 42.75 21.88 -14.96
N GLY A 46 43.68 22.80 -15.24
CA GLY A 46 43.41 24.19 -15.63
C GLY A 46 43.68 25.22 -14.54
N LEU A 47 44.21 24.82 -13.38
CA LEU A 47 44.76 25.67 -12.35
C LEU A 47 46.28 25.77 -12.48
N VAL A 48 46.86 26.83 -11.91
CA VAL A 48 48.32 27.01 -11.90
C VAL A 48 48.83 26.50 -10.55
N ASP A 49 49.92 25.73 -10.55
CA ASP A 49 50.43 25.05 -9.35
C ASP A 49 50.56 26.00 -8.14
N ILE A 50 51.08 27.22 -8.35
CA ILE A 50 51.26 28.24 -7.31
C ILE A 50 49.91 28.69 -6.68
N ASP A 51 48.85 28.77 -7.49
CA ASP A 51 47.52 29.21 -7.07
C ASP A 51 46.80 28.06 -6.34
N GLU A 52 46.99 26.82 -6.80
CA GLU A 52 46.53 25.64 -6.10
C GLU A 52 47.09 25.56 -4.69
N TYR A 53 48.41 25.70 -4.56
CA TYR A 53 49.10 25.65 -3.27
C TYR A 53 48.71 26.82 -2.34
N ASN A 54 48.68 28.06 -2.85
CA ASN A 54 48.52 29.25 -2.01
C ASN A 54 47.07 29.73 -1.81
N ILE A 55 46.19 29.47 -2.79
CA ILE A 55 44.84 30.07 -2.85
C ILE A 55 43.77 28.99 -2.68
N HIS A 56 43.83 27.94 -3.49
CA HIS A 56 42.78 26.91 -3.54
C HIS A 56 42.97 25.81 -2.49
N MET A 57 44.21 25.64 -2.01
CA MET A 57 44.63 24.61 -1.06
C MET A 57 44.41 23.19 -1.59
N THR A 58 44.45 23.03 -2.90
CA THR A 58 44.38 21.75 -3.63
C THR A 58 45.76 21.13 -3.80
N GLU A 59 45.79 19.84 -4.14
CA GLU A 59 47.03 19.13 -4.42
C GLU A 59 47.49 19.39 -5.87
N TRP A 60 48.41 20.34 -6.08
CA TRP A 60 48.92 20.78 -7.40
C TRP A 60 49.48 19.69 -8.37
N GLN A 61 49.54 18.43 -7.95
CA GLN A 61 49.94 17.29 -8.79
C GLN A 61 48.80 16.28 -9.00
N ASP A 62 47.63 16.55 -8.44
CA ASP A 62 46.46 15.72 -8.48
C ASP A 62 45.25 16.53 -8.93
N ALA A 63 44.79 16.24 -10.14
CA ALA A 63 43.76 17.02 -10.81
C ALA A 63 42.36 16.92 -10.16
N ASP A 64 42.19 16.10 -9.12
CA ASP A 64 40.94 15.74 -8.43
C ASP A 64 41.28 15.50 -6.94
N THR A 65 41.48 16.57 -6.18
CA THR A 65 42.03 16.54 -4.82
C THR A 65 41.18 15.73 -3.84
N ASP A 66 39.86 15.67 -4.05
CA ASP A 66 38.94 14.95 -3.16
C ASP A 66 38.48 13.58 -3.70
N ASP A 67 39.05 13.13 -4.82
CA ASP A 67 38.85 11.82 -5.46
C ASP A 67 37.38 11.53 -5.82
N ASP A 68 36.56 12.55 -6.12
CA ASP A 68 35.15 12.38 -6.43
C ASP A 68 34.82 12.23 -7.92
N GLY A 69 35.83 12.38 -8.78
CA GLY A 69 35.76 12.29 -10.23
C GLY A 69 35.49 13.61 -10.94
N LEU A 70 35.44 14.74 -10.24
CA LEU A 70 35.50 16.09 -10.79
C LEU A 70 36.92 16.63 -10.66
N LYS A 71 37.29 17.53 -11.58
CA LYS A 71 38.61 18.14 -11.52
C LYS A 71 38.56 19.43 -10.71
N ASP A 72 39.60 19.75 -9.96
CA ASP A 72 39.59 20.92 -9.07
C ASP A 72 39.28 22.22 -9.83
N GLY A 73 39.94 22.42 -10.97
CA GLY A 73 39.70 23.55 -11.86
C GLY A 73 38.30 23.57 -12.46
N TYR A 74 37.68 22.41 -12.67
CA TYR A 74 36.29 22.32 -13.14
C TYR A 74 35.30 22.66 -12.02
N GLU A 75 35.54 22.18 -10.80
CA GLU A 75 34.72 22.49 -9.62
C GLU A 75 34.70 23.98 -9.33
N LEU A 76 35.86 24.64 -9.34
CA LEU A 76 35.94 26.10 -9.22
C LEU A 76 35.18 26.82 -10.34
N PHE A 77 35.16 26.26 -11.55
CA PHE A 77 34.41 26.82 -12.67
C PHE A 77 32.89 26.71 -12.48
N ILE A 78 32.39 25.59 -11.93
CA ILE A 78 30.96 25.40 -11.63
C ILE A 78 30.54 25.95 -10.27
N GLY A 79 31.50 26.35 -9.43
CA GLY A 79 31.28 26.97 -8.12
C GLY A 79 31.12 25.97 -6.97
N THR A 80 31.61 24.73 -7.12
CA THR A 80 31.73 23.75 -6.04
C THR A 80 33.11 23.85 -5.37
N ASN A 81 33.42 22.95 -4.43
CA ASN A 81 34.62 23.06 -3.61
C ASN A 81 35.50 21.82 -3.77
N PRO A 82 36.71 21.95 -4.36
CA PRO A 82 37.58 20.82 -4.72
C PRO A 82 38.19 20.05 -3.54
N LEU A 83 37.86 20.46 -2.32
CA LEU A 83 38.28 19.78 -1.09
C LEU A 83 37.14 18.95 -0.47
N PHE A 84 35.97 18.89 -1.13
CA PHE A 84 34.76 18.28 -0.60
C PHE A 84 33.91 17.62 -1.69
N ALA A 85 33.97 16.29 -1.72
CA ALA A 85 33.27 15.48 -2.70
C ALA A 85 31.80 15.87 -2.94
N ASP A 86 31.46 16.13 -4.20
CA ASP A 86 30.14 16.48 -4.71
C ASP A 86 29.30 15.23 -4.98
N LEU A 87 28.94 14.50 -3.93
CA LEU A 87 28.24 13.22 -4.08
C LEU A 87 26.82 13.35 -4.65
N ASP A 88 26.40 12.30 -5.34
CA ASP A 88 25.00 11.94 -5.59
C ASP A 88 24.51 11.13 -4.39
N LYS A 89 23.68 11.76 -3.54
CA LYS A 89 23.35 11.20 -2.23
C LYS A 89 22.17 10.24 -2.26
N ASP A 90 21.23 10.41 -3.18
CA ASP A 90 20.07 9.52 -3.32
C ASP A 90 20.23 8.46 -4.43
N GLY A 91 21.26 8.59 -5.26
CA GLY A 91 21.67 7.61 -6.26
C GLY A 91 20.89 7.68 -7.57
N ASP A 92 20.28 8.82 -7.90
CA ASP A 92 19.52 9.00 -9.15
C ASP A 92 20.41 9.28 -10.38
N GLY A 93 21.71 9.51 -10.15
CA GLY A 93 22.71 9.81 -11.16
C GLY A 93 23.05 11.30 -11.30
N LEU A 94 22.45 12.17 -10.48
CA LEU A 94 22.74 13.59 -10.42
C LEU A 94 23.42 13.96 -9.10
N ARG A 95 24.38 14.87 -9.17
CA ARG A 95 25.06 15.41 -7.99
C ARG A 95 24.20 16.51 -7.37
N TRP A 96 24.43 16.84 -6.10
CA TRP A 96 23.66 17.85 -5.36
C TRP A 96 23.51 19.23 -6.03
N PHE A 97 24.45 19.63 -6.87
CA PHE A 97 24.41 20.92 -7.59
C PHE A 97 23.62 20.86 -8.91
N GLN A 98 23.27 19.66 -9.38
CA GLN A 98 22.41 19.40 -10.53
C GLN A 98 20.99 19.03 -10.13
N ASP A 99 20.81 18.55 -8.89
CA ASP A 99 19.54 18.10 -8.35
C ASP A 99 18.85 19.20 -7.51
N CYS A 100 17.52 19.30 -7.61
CA CYS A 100 16.75 20.17 -6.73
C CYS A 100 16.42 19.54 -5.37
N ASP A 101 16.47 18.21 -5.22
CA ASP A 101 16.42 17.50 -3.94
C ASP A 101 17.28 16.22 -3.95
N ASP A 102 18.57 16.39 -3.69
CA ASP A 102 19.59 15.34 -3.52
C ASP A 102 19.34 14.38 -2.33
N ASN A 103 18.15 14.37 -1.73
CA ASN A 103 17.75 13.36 -0.73
C ASN A 103 16.62 12.47 -1.23
N ASN A 104 16.14 12.66 -2.45
CA ASN A 104 14.99 11.96 -2.99
C ASN A 104 15.13 11.72 -4.50
N SER A 105 15.52 10.51 -4.84
CA SER A 105 15.76 10.05 -6.22
C SER A 105 14.54 10.07 -7.15
N ASN A 106 13.37 10.52 -6.68
CA ASN A 106 12.17 10.72 -7.50
C ASN A 106 11.94 12.18 -7.87
N ILE A 107 12.69 13.11 -7.27
CA ILE A 107 12.62 14.54 -7.53
C ILE A 107 13.94 14.91 -8.16
N SER A 108 13.96 15.16 -9.47
CA SER A 108 15.15 15.60 -10.18
C SER A 108 14.80 16.16 -11.56
N PRO A 109 15.65 16.97 -12.21
CA PRO A 109 15.32 17.65 -13.48
C PRO A 109 14.82 16.78 -14.65
N TYR A 110 14.98 15.45 -14.54
CA TYR A 110 14.58 14.48 -15.54
C TYR A 110 13.46 13.55 -15.08
N ALA A 111 12.94 13.73 -13.87
CA ALA A 111 11.82 12.98 -13.35
C ALA A 111 10.55 13.22 -14.18
N ASN A 112 9.62 12.27 -14.15
CA ASN A 112 8.29 12.48 -14.71
C ASN A 112 7.38 12.97 -13.58
N GLU A 113 6.59 13.99 -13.88
CA GLU A 113 5.54 14.46 -12.96
C GLU A 113 4.61 13.31 -12.55
N ILE A 114 4.29 13.30 -11.26
CA ILE A 114 3.18 12.54 -10.71
C ILE A 114 2.33 13.48 -9.89
N ARG A 115 1.02 13.21 -9.80
CA ARG A 115 0.09 14.09 -9.09
C ARG A 115 0.25 13.97 -7.57
N ASN A 116 1.28 14.60 -7.01
CA ASN A 116 1.63 14.56 -5.60
C ASN A 116 1.74 15.97 -4.97
N GLY A 117 1.57 17.04 -5.76
CA GLY A 117 1.67 18.42 -5.32
C GLY A 117 3.11 18.91 -5.10
N ILE A 118 4.08 18.20 -5.66
CA ILE A 118 5.51 18.52 -5.67
C ILE A 118 5.89 18.79 -7.14
N ASP A 119 6.89 19.65 -7.36
CA ASP A 119 7.56 19.80 -8.65
C ASP A 119 8.60 18.67 -8.75
N ASP A 120 8.21 17.54 -9.34
CA ASP A 120 9.10 16.36 -9.40
C ASP A 120 10.26 16.62 -10.37
N ASN A 121 10.02 17.37 -11.46
CA ASN A 121 11.00 17.59 -12.52
C ASN A 121 11.79 18.92 -12.43
N CYS A 122 11.70 19.61 -11.29
CA CYS A 122 12.42 20.84 -10.97
C CYS A 122 12.25 21.99 -11.99
N ASN A 123 11.14 22.07 -12.73
CA ASN A 123 10.95 23.09 -13.77
C ASN A 123 10.23 24.37 -13.28
N GLY A 124 9.80 24.39 -12.02
CA GLY A 124 9.11 25.50 -11.37
C GLY A 124 7.59 25.49 -11.53
N GLU A 125 7.02 24.49 -12.19
CA GLU A 125 5.60 24.18 -12.23
C GLU A 125 5.31 22.95 -11.35
N ILE A 126 4.05 22.75 -10.94
CA ILE A 126 3.66 21.63 -10.06
C ILE A 126 2.64 20.79 -10.83
N ASP A 127 2.85 19.48 -10.88
CA ASP A 127 1.95 18.49 -11.48
C ASP A 127 1.57 18.79 -12.95
N GLU A 128 2.44 19.44 -13.74
CA GLU A 128 2.15 19.83 -15.11
C GLU A 128 2.29 18.68 -16.12
N GLY A 129 1.72 18.87 -17.32
CA GLY A 129 1.77 17.85 -18.38
C GLY A 129 0.98 16.56 -18.09
N LEU A 130 0.39 16.43 -16.90
CA LEU A 130 -0.48 15.33 -16.53
C LEU A 130 -1.83 15.40 -17.25
N PRO A 131 -2.45 14.25 -17.59
CA PRO A 131 -3.81 14.24 -18.11
C PRO A 131 -4.80 14.94 -17.16
N ASP A 132 -5.75 15.66 -17.74
CA ASP A 132 -6.87 16.23 -17.00
C ASP A 132 -7.65 15.12 -16.29
N LEU A 133 -7.95 15.31 -15.01
CA LEU A 133 -8.86 14.41 -14.29
C LEU A 133 -10.28 14.70 -14.72
N ASN A 134 -11.00 13.63 -15.07
CA ASN A 134 -12.42 13.69 -15.33
C ASN A 134 -13.10 12.56 -14.55
N PRO A 135 -13.16 12.63 -13.21
CA PRO A 135 -13.89 11.67 -12.42
C PRO A 135 -15.35 11.70 -12.86
N GLN A 136 -15.97 10.53 -13.01
CA GLN A 136 -17.36 10.43 -13.46
C GLN A 136 -18.11 9.36 -12.68
N ILE A 137 -19.32 9.70 -12.23
CA ILE A 137 -20.26 8.70 -11.72
C ILE A 137 -20.76 7.88 -12.91
N LEU A 138 -20.46 6.58 -12.90
CA LEU A 138 -20.88 5.66 -13.96
C LEU A 138 -22.25 5.05 -13.65
N ILE A 139 -22.44 4.61 -12.40
CA ILE A 139 -23.64 3.89 -11.99
C ILE A 139 -24.00 4.29 -10.56
N VAL A 140 -25.28 4.60 -10.35
CA VAL A 140 -25.92 4.63 -9.05
C VAL A 140 -27.03 3.58 -9.03
N SER A 141 -27.01 2.72 -8.02
CA SER A 141 -27.98 1.63 -7.85
C SER A 141 -28.67 1.71 -6.50
N TYR A 142 -29.95 1.40 -6.48
CA TYR A 142 -30.81 1.46 -5.30
C TYR A 142 -31.33 0.06 -4.97
N SER A 143 -31.41 -0.30 -3.69
CA SER A 143 -32.17 -1.47 -3.27
C SER A 143 -33.67 -1.31 -3.56
N SER A 144 -34.17 -0.08 -3.41
CA SER A 144 -35.50 0.39 -3.83
C SER A 144 -35.52 1.92 -3.85
N GLN A 145 -36.28 2.54 -4.75
CA GLN A 145 -36.50 4.00 -4.76
C GLN A 145 -37.60 4.44 -3.78
N THR A 146 -38.42 3.49 -3.33
CA THR A 146 -39.50 3.68 -2.36
C THR A 146 -39.36 2.67 -1.22
N ALA A 147 -39.54 3.11 0.03
CA ALA A 147 -39.50 2.22 1.20
C ALA A 147 -40.50 2.65 2.27
N GLU A 148 -40.83 1.74 3.20
CA GLU A 148 -41.61 2.12 4.38
C GLU A 148 -40.73 2.91 5.36
N VAL A 149 -41.33 3.78 6.18
CA VAL A 149 -40.62 4.43 7.30
C VAL A 149 -39.92 3.39 8.18
N ASN A 150 -38.70 3.69 8.64
CA ASN A 150 -37.82 2.78 9.40
C ASN A 150 -37.32 1.53 8.62
N ARG A 151 -37.47 1.50 7.29
CA ARG A 151 -36.78 0.53 6.43
C ARG A 151 -35.57 1.16 5.77
N ASN A 152 -34.50 0.39 5.65
CA ASN A 152 -33.26 0.86 5.06
C ASN A 152 -33.34 0.82 3.53
N ILE A 153 -32.86 1.88 2.88
CA ILE A 153 -32.53 1.89 1.45
C ILE A 153 -31.00 1.86 1.33
N ALA A 154 -30.47 0.89 0.60
CA ALA A 154 -29.06 0.82 0.26
C ALA A 154 -28.83 1.45 -1.11
N ILE A 155 -27.89 2.39 -1.19
CA ILE A 155 -27.50 3.11 -2.39
C ILE A 155 -26.04 2.78 -2.65
N THR A 156 -25.74 2.15 -3.77
CA THR A 156 -24.37 1.80 -4.16
C THR A 156 -24.00 2.54 -5.42
N ALA A 157 -22.85 3.20 -5.43
CA ALA A 157 -22.37 3.98 -6.55
C ALA A 157 -20.97 3.53 -7.02
N PHE A 158 -20.68 3.75 -8.29
CA PHE A 158 -19.40 3.40 -8.91
C PHE A 158 -18.92 4.54 -9.80
N GLY A 159 -17.66 4.93 -9.62
CA GLY A 159 -16.97 5.89 -10.47
C GLY A 159 -16.16 5.23 -11.59
N ASN A 160 -15.61 6.05 -12.49
CA ASN A 160 -14.63 5.61 -13.48
C ASN A 160 -13.24 5.37 -12.85
N SER A 161 -12.26 4.98 -13.69
CA SER A 161 -10.88 4.73 -13.24
C SER A 161 -10.22 5.93 -12.56
N ASP A 162 -10.64 7.13 -12.93
CA ASP A 162 -10.05 8.36 -12.43
C ASP A 162 -10.65 8.75 -11.09
N THR A 163 -11.73 8.11 -10.62
CA THR A 163 -12.41 8.41 -9.36
C THR A 163 -11.67 7.82 -8.17
N GLU A 164 -11.19 8.68 -7.26
CA GLU A 164 -10.51 8.25 -6.03
C GLU A 164 -11.49 7.92 -4.90
N THR A 165 -12.51 8.77 -4.72
CA THR A 165 -13.49 8.62 -3.64
C THR A 165 -14.90 8.92 -4.14
N ILE A 166 -15.89 8.23 -3.58
CA ILE A 166 -17.31 8.53 -3.75
C ILE A 166 -17.82 9.20 -2.48
N LEU A 167 -18.38 10.39 -2.63
CA LEU A 167 -18.98 11.16 -1.55
C LEU A 167 -20.51 11.05 -1.63
N PHE A 168 -21.15 10.83 -0.48
CA PHE A 168 -22.60 10.83 -0.34
C PHE A 168 -23.00 11.98 0.57
N ASP A 169 -23.85 12.87 0.07
CA ASP A 169 -24.43 13.98 0.83
C ASP A 169 -25.96 13.88 0.79
N PHE A 170 -26.61 13.96 1.95
CA PHE A 170 -28.05 13.76 2.09
C PHE A 170 -28.62 14.82 3.03
N GLU A 171 -29.91 15.11 2.90
CA GLU A 171 -30.62 15.97 3.85
C GLU A 171 -30.49 15.47 5.31
N ASP A 172 -30.25 16.40 6.25
CA ASP A 172 -30.04 16.13 7.70
C ASP A 172 -31.18 15.33 8.38
N SER A 173 -32.35 15.27 7.74
CA SER A 173 -33.52 14.53 8.21
C SER A 173 -33.41 13.02 8.00
N LEU A 174 -32.48 12.55 7.17
CA LEU A 174 -32.16 11.13 6.98
C LEU A 174 -31.10 10.68 7.98
N GLN A 175 -31.30 9.50 8.57
CA GLN A 175 -30.22 8.80 9.26
C GLN A 175 -29.41 8.03 8.21
N THR A 176 -28.10 8.29 8.14
CA THR A 176 -27.23 7.75 7.10
C THR A 176 -26.05 6.98 7.70
N GLU A 177 -25.73 5.83 7.09
CA GLU A 177 -24.55 5.03 7.39
C GLU A 177 -23.76 4.83 6.09
N ILE A 178 -22.56 5.41 6.02
CA ILE A 178 -21.75 5.48 4.79
C ILE A 178 -20.58 4.51 4.85
N SER A 179 -20.33 3.85 3.72
CA SER A 179 -19.17 3.00 3.40
C SER A 179 -18.54 3.48 2.09
N ILE A 180 -17.40 2.90 1.70
CA ILE A 180 -16.54 3.39 0.59
C ILE A 180 -17.31 3.64 -0.72
N ASN A 181 -18.26 2.77 -1.06
CA ASN A 181 -19.05 2.88 -2.30
C ASN A 181 -20.55 2.65 -2.07
N GLN A 182 -20.99 2.69 -0.81
CA GLN A 182 -22.37 2.39 -0.44
C GLN A 182 -22.81 3.28 0.72
N ALA A 183 -24.02 3.81 0.64
CA ALA A 183 -24.70 4.48 1.74
C ALA A 183 -26.01 3.74 2.07
N THR A 184 -26.28 3.56 3.36
CA THR A 184 -27.57 3.08 3.85
C THR A 184 -28.31 4.24 4.48
N VAL A 185 -29.52 4.52 4.00
CA VAL A 185 -30.34 5.64 4.48
C VAL A 185 -31.66 5.14 5.05
N VAL A 186 -32.13 5.78 6.12
CA VAL A 186 -33.43 5.51 6.72
C VAL A 186 -34.09 6.81 7.20
N ALA A 187 -35.41 6.90 7.02
CA ALA A 187 -36.22 8.03 7.48
C ALA A 187 -37.14 7.62 8.64
N SER A 188 -37.41 8.56 9.55
CA SER A 188 -38.38 8.41 10.65
C SER A 188 -39.75 9.05 10.35
N SER A 189 -39.87 9.78 9.25
CA SER A 189 -41.13 10.38 8.76
C SER A 189 -41.31 10.10 7.28
N THR A 190 -42.57 10.06 6.84
CA THR A 190 -42.89 9.98 5.42
C THR A 190 -42.52 11.23 4.68
N GLY A 191 -42.15 11.08 3.41
CA GLY A 191 -41.72 12.19 2.58
C GLY A 191 -40.77 11.77 1.47
N ILE A 192 -40.40 12.76 0.66
CA ILE A 192 -39.40 12.64 -0.39
C ILE A 192 -38.15 13.37 0.11
N TYR A 193 -37.03 12.66 0.11
CA TYR A 193 -35.75 13.19 0.55
C TYR A 193 -34.77 13.20 -0.63
N ARG A 194 -33.93 14.23 -0.67
CA ARG A 194 -32.92 14.40 -1.70
C ARG A 194 -31.52 14.18 -1.15
N GLY A 195 -30.61 13.88 -2.06
CA GLY A 195 -29.19 13.83 -1.80
C GLY A 195 -28.40 13.95 -3.09
N GLU A 196 -27.09 13.92 -2.98
CA GLU A 196 -26.14 13.95 -4.07
C GLU A 196 -25.08 12.87 -3.85
N VAL A 197 -24.65 12.27 -4.96
CA VAL A 197 -23.54 11.34 -4.99
C VAL A 197 -22.49 11.90 -5.92
N CYS A 198 -21.27 12.11 -5.42
CA CYS A 198 -20.19 12.73 -6.19
C CYS A 198 -19.01 11.78 -6.35
N ALA A 199 -18.50 11.66 -7.58
CA ALA A 199 -17.18 11.12 -7.87
C ALA A 199 -16.16 12.23 -7.67
N VAL A 200 -15.13 11.98 -6.85
CA VAL A 200 -14.15 12.98 -6.44
C VAL A 200 -12.74 12.49 -6.66
N THR A 201 -11.91 13.34 -7.26
CA THR A 201 -10.46 13.12 -7.39
C THR A 201 -9.71 14.44 -7.38
N ASN A 202 -8.77 14.59 -6.43
CA ASN A 202 -7.93 15.79 -6.30
C ASN A 202 -8.69 17.12 -6.41
N GLY A 203 -9.86 17.21 -5.77
CA GLY A 203 -10.70 18.42 -5.73
C GLY A 203 -11.56 18.67 -6.98
N VAL A 204 -11.56 17.77 -7.97
CA VAL A 204 -12.53 17.76 -9.07
C VAL A 204 -13.73 16.91 -8.68
N PHE A 205 -14.95 17.40 -8.95
CA PHE A 205 -16.21 16.76 -8.56
C PHE A 205 -17.11 16.56 -9.77
N ASP A 206 -17.67 15.36 -9.91
CA ASP A 206 -18.81 15.06 -10.79
C ASP A 206 -19.95 14.48 -9.95
N CYS A 207 -21.07 15.18 -9.88
CA CYS A 207 -22.16 14.88 -8.94
C CYS A 207 -23.45 14.52 -9.65
N GLU A 208 -24.14 13.49 -9.14
CA GLU A 208 -25.47 13.08 -9.57
C GLU A 208 -26.46 13.25 -8.42
N SER A 209 -27.56 13.97 -8.68
CA SER A 209 -28.64 14.15 -7.71
C SER A 209 -29.49 12.90 -7.60
N ILE A 210 -29.83 12.51 -6.38
CA ILE A 210 -30.65 11.34 -6.09
C ILE A 210 -31.88 11.69 -5.27
N THR A 211 -32.91 10.84 -5.33
CA THR A 211 -34.16 11.06 -4.62
C THR A 211 -34.73 9.74 -4.13
N VAL A 212 -35.14 9.70 -2.86
CA VAL A 212 -35.73 8.52 -2.21
C VAL A 212 -37.05 8.90 -1.55
N GLU A 213 -38.03 8.01 -1.63
CA GLU A 213 -39.37 8.23 -1.06
C GLU A 213 -39.67 7.24 0.06
N PHE A 214 -40.17 7.75 1.19
CA PHE A 214 -40.61 6.95 2.32
C PHE A 214 -42.12 7.09 2.55
N THR A 215 -42.82 5.95 2.55
CA THR A 215 -44.28 5.86 2.72
C THR A 215 -44.65 5.25 4.07
N ASP A 216 -45.88 5.49 4.53
CA ASP A 216 -46.37 4.92 5.78
C ASP A 216 -46.44 3.39 5.70
N VAL A 217 -46.29 2.73 6.86
CA VAL A 217 -46.46 1.28 6.97
C VAL A 217 -47.94 0.96 6.76
N GLU A 218 -48.26 0.27 5.66
CA GLU A 218 -49.62 -0.19 5.42
C GLU A 218 -49.95 -1.28 6.44
N GLN A 219 -50.65 -0.92 7.53
CA GLN A 219 -51.13 -1.90 8.49
C GLN A 219 -52.20 -2.73 7.79
N VAL A 220 -51.84 -3.94 7.35
CA VAL A 220 -52.84 -4.94 6.96
C VAL A 220 -53.63 -5.28 8.22
N GLU A 221 -54.80 -4.67 8.36
CA GLU A 221 -55.80 -5.10 9.33
C GLU A 221 -56.17 -6.55 9.00
N VAL A 222 -55.56 -7.51 9.70
CA VAL A 222 -56.03 -8.89 9.71
C VAL A 222 -57.37 -8.88 10.45
N VAL A 223 -58.45 -8.63 9.72
CA VAL A 223 -59.78 -8.94 10.21
C VAL A 223 -59.82 -10.46 10.40
N PRO A 224 -60.02 -10.97 11.62
CA PRO A 224 -60.17 -12.41 11.82
C PRO A 224 -61.47 -12.85 11.13
N THR A 225 -61.35 -13.40 9.93
CA THR A 225 -62.49 -14.06 9.27
C THR A 225 -62.73 -15.37 9.98
N THR A 226 -63.60 -15.37 10.99
CA THR A 226 -64.12 -16.60 11.61
C THR A 226 -65.06 -17.29 10.62
N ASN A 227 -64.49 -17.97 9.62
CA ASN A 227 -65.23 -18.90 8.77
C ASN A 227 -65.18 -20.30 9.40
N SER A 228 -65.97 -20.49 10.46
CA SER A 228 -66.66 -21.75 10.79
C SER A 228 -67.36 -21.62 12.15
N PRO A 229 -68.58 -22.16 12.32
CA PRO A 229 -69.11 -22.48 13.64
C PRO A 229 -68.18 -23.48 14.34
N PRO A 230 -68.11 -23.53 15.68
CA PRO A 230 -67.16 -24.40 16.37
C PRO A 230 -67.45 -25.87 16.02
N GLU A 231 -66.56 -26.51 15.27
CA GLU A 231 -66.48 -27.96 15.23
C GLU A 231 -65.92 -28.44 16.57
N GLU A 232 -66.67 -29.28 17.26
CA GLU A 232 -66.26 -29.95 18.49
C GLU A 232 -64.97 -30.75 18.22
N ARG A 233 -63.85 -30.21 18.67
CA ARG A 233 -62.57 -30.93 18.60
C ARG A 233 -62.55 -31.95 19.74
N SER A 234 -62.92 -33.18 19.39
CA SER A 234 -62.81 -34.35 20.25
C SER A 234 -61.39 -34.47 20.80
N THR A 235 -61.29 -34.50 22.12
CA THR A 235 -60.05 -34.79 22.84
C THR A 235 -59.51 -36.15 22.41
N TYR A 236 -58.19 -36.24 22.18
CA TYR A 236 -57.40 -37.44 21.84
C TYR A 236 -57.48 -38.61 22.85
N LEU A 237 -58.46 -38.59 23.77
CA LEU A 237 -58.66 -39.60 24.82
C LEU A 237 -59.80 -40.58 24.54
N SER A 238 -60.51 -40.49 23.41
CA SER A 238 -61.59 -41.43 23.07
C SER A 238 -61.23 -42.54 22.07
N GLN A 239 -60.02 -42.56 21.51
CA GLN A 239 -59.57 -43.65 20.61
C GLN A 239 -58.65 -44.70 21.28
N LEU A 240 -58.49 -44.63 22.60
CA LEU A 240 -57.60 -45.55 23.33
C LEU A 240 -58.31 -46.72 24.03
N ASN A 241 -59.63 -46.87 23.90
CA ASN A 241 -60.36 -47.91 24.63
C ASN A 241 -60.95 -49.06 23.79
N ASP A 242 -60.69 -49.12 22.48
CA ASP A 242 -61.19 -50.24 21.64
C ASP A 242 -60.17 -51.36 21.40
N ASN A 243 -58.91 -51.18 21.81
CA ASN A 243 -57.84 -52.19 21.61
C ASN A 243 -57.16 -52.69 22.89
N THR A 244 -57.64 -52.30 24.07
CA THR A 244 -57.09 -52.78 25.35
C THR A 244 -57.44 -54.26 25.60
N LEU A 245 -58.65 -54.68 25.20
CA LEU A 245 -59.11 -56.05 25.41
C LEU A 245 -58.42 -57.06 24.47
N THR A 246 -58.14 -56.67 23.23
CA THR A 246 -57.44 -57.52 22.24
C THR A 246 -55.96 -57.71 22.59
N ILE A 247 -55.27 -56.66 23.07
CA ILE A 247 -53.87 -56.75 23.48
C ILE A 247 -53.70 -57.66 24.69
N VAL A 248 -54.59 -57.58 25.70
CA VAL A 248 -54.53 -58.44 26.89
C VAL A 248 -54.76 -59.92 26.52
N VAL A 249 -55.71 -60.21 25.62
CA VAL A 249 -55.99 -61.59 25.20
C VAL A 249 -54.83 -62.19 24.41
N VAL A 250 -54.22 -61.45 23.48
CA VAL A 250 -53.06 -61.93 22.70
C VAL A 250 -51.84 -62.18 23.60
N SER A 251 -51.63 -61.33 24.61
CA SER A 251 -50.55 -61.47 25.59
C SER A 251 -50.65 -62.77 26.39
N ILE A 252 -51.87 -63.13 26.83
CA ILE A 252 -52.13 -64.35 27.61
C ILE A 252 -51.98 -65.60 26.74
N VAL A 253 -52.41 -65.56 25.48
CA VAL A 253 -52.27 -66.69 24.55
C VAL A 253 -50.80 -66.95 24.20
N LEU A 254 -50.00 -65.91 23.96
CA LEU A 254 -48.55 -66.05 23.71
C LEU A 254 -47.78 -66.61 24.92
N LEU A 255 -48.17 -66.24 26.14
CA LEU A 255 -47.63 -66.83 27.36
C LEU A 255 -48.00 -68.31 27.52
N LEU A 256 -49.22 -68.72 27.14
CA LEU A 256 -49.62 -70.12 27.21
C LEU A 256 -48.93 -71.00 26.17
N VAL A 257 -48.67 -70.48 24.97
CA VAL A 257 -47.97 -71.22 23.89
C VAL A 257 -46.49 -71.44 24.22
N THR A 258 -45.83 -70.50 24.90
CA THR A 258 -44.43 -70.64 25.31
C THR A 258 -44.24 -71.62 26.48
N ILE A 259 -45.27 -71.83 27.32
CA ILE A 259 -45.22 -72.76 28.45
C ILE A 259 -45.55 -74.21 28.01
N LEU A 260 -46.33 -74.41 26.94
CA LEU A 260 -46.91 -75.72 26.61
C LEU A 260 -46.34 -76.46 25.39
N GLY A 261 -45.27 -75.97 24.77
CA GLY A 261 -44.50 -76.86 23.91
C GLY A 261 -43.43 -76.18 23.11
N TRP A 262 -42.21 -76.70 23.21
CA TRP A 262 -41.37 -77.10 22.07
C TRP A 262 -40.28 -78.07 22.57
N LYS A 263 -40.47 -79.37 22.28
CA LYS A 263 -39.42 -80.38 22.36
C LYS A 263 -38.51 -80.23 21.13
N ARG A 264 -37.21 -80.03 21.36
CA ARG A 264 -36.16 -79.90 20.33
C ARG A 264 -35.83 -81.23 19.64
N PRO A 265 -35.58 -81.23 18.32
CA PRO A 265 -34.60 -82.11 17.69
C PRO A 265 -33.29 -81.39 17.29
N LYS A 266 -32.25 -82.21 17.06
CA LYS A 266 -30.79 -81.93 17.06
C LYS A 266 -30.22 -81.31 15.75
N ALA A 267 -29.06 -80.66 15.90
CA ALA A 267 -28.13 -80.09 14.89
C ALA A 267 -27.66 -81.10 13.82
N PRO A 268 -27.11 -80.71 12.63
CA PRO A 268 -25.82 -79.98 12.40
C PRO A 268 -25.90 -78.96 11.20
N ALA A 269 -24.88 -78.31 10.61
CA ALA A 269 -23.42 -78.47 10.48
C ALA A 269 -22.74 -77.12 10.14
N LYS A 270 -21.40 -77.05 10.28
CA LYS A 270 -20.53 -75.90 9.93
C LYS A 270 -20.25 -75.85 8.41
N TYR A 271 -20.12 -74.64 7.85
CA TYR A 271 -19.32 -74.38 6.64
C TYR A 271 -18.74 -72.95 6.67
N ALA A 272 -17.53 -72.81 6.11
CA ALA A 272 -16.67 -71.63 6.12
C ALA A 272 -16.63 -70.94 4.74
N ASP A 273 -16.34 -69.63 4.71
CA ASP A 273 -15.37 -68.96 3.79
C ASP A 273 -15.40 -67.43 4.04
N SER A 274 -14.31 -66.83 4.53
CA SER A 274 -13.24 -66.08 3.82
C SER A 274 -13.65 -64.69 3.28
N MET A 275 -13.19 -63.64 3.98
CA MET A 275 -13.22 -62.25 3.51
C MET A 275 -11.78 -61.82 3.20
N ASN A 276 -11.55 -61.41 1.96
CA ASN A 276 -10.31 -60.82 1.47
C ASN A 276 -10.44 -59.28 1.52
N TYR A 277 -9.48 -58.60 2.15
CA TYR A 277 -9.42 -57.14 2.23
C TYR A 277 -8.41 -56.60 1.21
N ASP A 278 -8.88 -55.73 0.30
CA ASP A 278 -8.04 -54.98 -0.63
C ASP A 278 -7.61 -53.65 0.02
N ASN A 279 -6.30 -53.43 0.12
CA ASN A 279 -5.64 -52.27 0.75
C ASN A 279 -4.96 -51.40 -0.31
N SER A 280 -5.74 -50.64 -1.07
CA SER A 280 -5.20 -49.73 -2.09
C SER A 280 -5.86 -48.35 -2.03
N VAL A 281 -5.56 -47.57 -0.98
CA VAL A 281 -5.71 -46.10 -1.01
C VAL A 281 -4.48 -45.43 -0.36
N PRO A 282 -3.78 -44.52 -1.05
CA PRO A 282 -2.52 -43.93 -0.61
C PRO A 282 -2.67 -42.85 0.49
N ALA A 283 -1.62 -42.70 1.30
CA ALA A 283 -1.55 -41.84 2.48
C ALA A 283 -1.51 -40.33 2.13
N ALA A 284 -2.07 -39.53 3.04
CA ALA A 284 -2.05 -38.07 2.99
C ALA A 284 -0.63 -37.50 3.23
N PRO A 285 -0.24 -36.41 2.56
CA PRO A 285 1.06 -35.75 2.77
C PRO A 285 1.08 -34.88 4.03
N ASP A 286 2.26 -34.86 4.66
CA ASP A 286 2.66 -34.14 5.88
C ASP A 286 2.80 -32.63 5.62
N LEU A 287 2.22 -31.79 6.50
CA LEU A 287 2.19 -30.32 6.42
C LEU A 287 3.02 -29.67 7.53
N SER A 288 4.24 -30.17 7.74
CA SER A 288 5.26 -29.50 8.56
C SER A 288 6.26 -28.76 7.67
N ASN A 289 5.91 -27.57 7.17
CA ASN A 289 6.86 -26.55 6.66
C ASN A 289 6.19 -25.22 6.25
N TRP A 290 5.56 -24.51 7.19
CA TRP A 290 5.22 -23.09 7.02
C TRP A 290 5.60 -22.31 8.28
N LEU A 291 6.89 -22.08 8.45
CA LEU A 291 7.48 -21.02 9.30
C LEU A 291 8.86 -20.68 8.71
N GLN A 292 8.84 -19.79 7.72
CA GLN A 292 9.86 -18.79 7.42
C GLN A 292 9.14 -17.60 6.79
#